data_AF-A0A524M5W8-F1
#
_entry.id   AF-A0A524M5W8-F1
#
_cell.length_a   1.000
_cell.length_b   1.000
_cell.length_c   1.000
_cell.angle_alpha   90.00
_cell.angle_beta   90.00
_cell.angle_gamma   90.00
#
_symmetry.space_group_name_H-M   'P 1'
#
loop_
_entity.id
_entity.type
_entity.pdbx_description
1 polymer ?
#
loop_
_entity_poly.entity_id
_entity_poly.type
_entity_poly.pdbx_seq_one_letter_code
_entity_poly.pdbx_strand_id
1 'polypeptide(L)'
;MMPTVLAFNHPETASVVDMALETGQTIIFPTDTVYGIGGNPWDERTLNHVCRLKHRDRQQPFTLHLHNLADITRYAHCDAGAMHAIEVLLPGPYTLLLPASPGAPPSAVFEGKVGIRVPDHPFFAHILKRPVFATSVNRRNEPPLNDVAEIIEAFTEVDLIITGDVAGVSSAVLDLTQKPYRLIRGTLPQETAQALDQE
;
A
#
# COMPACT_ATOMS: atom_id res chain seq x y z
N MET A 1 -6.81 24.38 0.99
CA MET A 1 -5.53 24.66 1.68
C MET A 1 -4.47 23.88 0.92
N MET A 2 -3.26 24.39 0.73
CA MET A 2 -2.21 23.60 0.07
C MET A 2 -1.73 22.48 1.02
N PRO A 3 -1.36 21.30 0.49
CA PRO A 3 -0.84 20.21 1.30
C PRO A 3 0.43 20.60 2.04
N THR A 4 0.63 20.05 3.23
CA THR A 4 1.94 20.07 3.87
C THR A 4 2.87 19.13 3.13
N VAL A 5 4.09 19.56 2.81
CA VAL A 5 5.07 18.74 2.06
C VAL A 5 6.33 18.57 2.91
N LEU A 6 6.73 17.33 3.17
CA LEU A 6 7.94 16.99 3.94
C LEU A 6 8.72 15.86 3.26
N ALA A 7 10.04 15.89 3.34
CA ALA A 7 10.87 14.76 2.92
C ALA A 7 10.75 13.60 3.91
N PHE A 8 10.85 12.35 3.45
CA PHE A 8 10.72 11.18 4.32
C PHE A 8 11.80 11.15 5.44
N ASN A 9 12.95 11.78 5.20
CA ASN A 9 14.08 11.87 6.11
C ASN A 9 14.07 13.15 6.99
N HIS A 10 13.04 13.98 6.89
CA HIS A 10 12.92 15.16 7.75
C HIS A 10 12.65 14.74 9.21
N PRO A 11 13.25 15.38 10.23
CA PRO A 11 13.16 14.95 11.63
C PRO A 11 11.74 14.85 12.18
N GLU A 12 10.83 15.69 11.68
CA GLU A 12 9.43 15.75 12.15
C GLU A 12 8.50 14.78 11.39
N THR A 13 8.96 14.13 10.32
CA THR A 13 8.11 13.33 9.44
C THR A 13 7.39 12.23 10.20
N ALA A 14 8.07 11.52 11.10
CA ALA A 14 7.46 10.46 11.90
C ALA A 14 6.30 10.97 12.76
N SER A 15 6.48 12.10 13.46
CA SER A 15 5.42 12.70 14.28
C SER A 15 4.26 13.24 13.46
N VAL A 16 4.54 13.87 12.31
CA VAL A 16 3.51 14.45 11.45
C VAL A 16 2.68 13.35 10.78
N VAL A 17 3.31 12.28 10.30
CA VAL A 17 2.61 11.12 9.72
C VAL A 17 1.74 10.44 10.77
N ASP A 18 2.25 10.22 11.98
CA ASP A 18 1.49 9.57 13.04
C ASP A 18 0.25 10.40 13.43
N MET A 19 0.42 11.71 13.61
CA MET A 19 -0.68 12.64 13.87
C MET A 19 -1.70 12.68 12.72
N ALA A 20 -1.24 12.68 11.48
CA ALA A 20 -2.13 12.67 10.31
C ALA A 20 -3.03 11.42 10.30
N LEU A 21 -2.45 10.25 10.57
CA LEU A 21 -3.20 9.00 10.65
C LEU A 21 -4.15 8.95 11.85
N GLU A 22 -3.79 9.55 12.99
CA GLU A 22 -4.67 9.65 14.16
C GLU A 22 -5.86 10.58 13.94
N THR A 23 -5.65 11.66 13.20
CA THR A 23 -6.66 12.71 12.98
C THR A 23 -7.50 12.49 11.72
N GLY A 24 -7.32 11.37 11.02
CA GLY A 24 -8.10 11.02 9.83
C GLY A 24 -7.70 11.80 8.58
N GLN A 25 -6.47 12.33 8.54
CA GLN A 25 -5.93 13.04 7.39
C GLN A 25 -5.48 12.07 6.28
N THR A 26 -5.56 12.57 5.05
CA THR A 26 -5.05 11.88 3.86
C THR A 26 -3.57 12.13 3.67
N ILE A 27 -2.85 11.08 3.33
CA ILE A 27 -1.40 11.12 3.15
C ILE A 27 -1.02 10.57 1.78
N ILE A 28 -0.10 11.24 1.10
CA ILE A 28 0.67 10.70 -0.02
C ILE A 28 2.07 10.37 0.48
N PHE A 29 2.61 9.23 0.08
CA PHE A 29 3.92 8.75 0.53
C PHE A 29 4.66 7.94 -0.53
N PRO A 30 6.01 7.94 -0.52
CA PRO A 30 6.81 7.15 -1.43
C PRO A 30 6.76 5.67 -1.06
N THR A 31 6.92 4.81 -2.06
CA THR A 31 7.18 3.36 -1.89
C THR A 31 8.35 2.96 -2.78
N ASP A 32 8.82 1.72 -2.65
CA ASP A 32 9.76 1.06 -3.57
C ASP A 32 9.23 0.89 -5.01
N THR A 33 7.96 1.23 -5.26
CA THR A 33 7.31 1.12 -6.57
C THR A 33 6.92 2.50 -7.12
N VAL A 34 5.74 2.98 -6.75
CA VAL A 34 5.19 4.29 -7.12
C VAL A 34 4.73 5.00 -5.85
N TYR A 35 4.38 6.29 -5.95
CA TYR A 35 3.72 6.97 -4.84
C TYR A 35 2.36 6.33 -4.52
N GLY A 36 2.09 6.20 -3.22
CA GLY A 36 0.79 5.79 -2.68
C GLY A 36 0.01 6.99 -2.14
N ILE A 37 -1.31 6.94 -2.27
CA ILE A 37 -2.26 7.81 -1.54
C ILE A 37 -3.11 6.94 -0.62
N GLY A 38 -3.29 7.39 0.62
CA GLY A 38 -3.87 6.57 1.66
C GLY A 38 -4.14 7.30 2.96
N GLY A 39 -4.37 6.51 4.01
CA GLY A 39 -4.60 7.00 5.36
C GLY A 39 -4.97 5.88 6.31
N ASN A 40 -5.63 6.23 7.42
CA ASN A 40 -6.07 5.27 8.42
C ASN A 40 -7.11 4.30 7.82
N PRO A 41 -6.85 2.97 7.79
CA PRO A 41 -7.73 1.99 7.13
C PRO A 41 -9.07 1.79 7.82
N TRP A 42 -9.23 2.31 9.05
CA TRP A 42 -10.48 2.28 9.81
C TRP A 42 -11.24 3.61 9.79
N ASP A 43 -10.71 4.68 9.18
CA ASP A 43 -11.43 5.95 9.06
C ASP A 43 -12.15 6.06 7.72
N GLU A 44 -13.47 5.86 7.78
CA GLU A 44 -14.39 6.01 6.66
C GLU A 44 -14.34 7.41 6.02
N ARG A 45 -14.06 8.46 6.79
CA ARG A 45 -13.97 9.82 6.24
C ARG A 45 -12.76 9.95 5.33
N THR A 46 -11.60 9.46 5.76
CA THR A 46 -10.37 9.44 4.97
C THR A 46 -10.52 8.59 3.71
N LEU A 47 -11.13 7.41 3.83
CA LEU A 47 -11.44 6.52 2.70
C LEU A 47 -12.32 7.21 1.65
N ASN A 48 -13.42 7.84 2.10
CA ASN A 48 -14.32 8.58 1.21
C ASN A 48 -13.61 9.76 0.54
N HIS A 49 -12.74 10.44 1.27
CA HIS A 49 -11.94 11.52 0.72
C HIS A 49 -11.06 11.02 -0.42
N VAL A 50 -10.28 9.95 -0.22
CA VAL A 50 -9.42 9.37 -1.26
C VAL A 50 -10.24 8.88 -2.47
N CYS A 51 -11.40 8.24 -2.25
CA CYS A 51 -12.29 7.84 -3.34
C CYS A 51 -12.74 9.04 -4.19
N ARG A 52 -13.15 10.14 -3.53
CA ARG A 52 -13.54 11.39 -4.20
C ARG A 52 -12.39 11.94 -5.04
N LEU A 53 -11.21 12.11 -4.45
CA LEU A 53 -10.03 12.68 -5.11
C LEU A 53 -9.61 11.89 -6.35
N LYS A 54 -9.75 10.56 -6.32
CA LYS A 54 -9.34 9.68 -7.41
C LYS A 54 -10.44 9.42 -8.45
N HIS A 55 -11.66 9.92 -8.24
CA HIS A 55 -12.86 9.48 -8.97
C HIS A 55 -12.99 7.95 -9.01
N ARG A 56 -12.72 7.31 -7.86
CA ARG A 56 -12.69 5.85 -7.71
C ARG A 56 -13.99 5.34 -7.11
N ASP A 57 -14.46 4.19 -7.59
CA ASP A 57 -15.58 3.48 -6.99
C ASP A 57 -15.14 2.86 -5.65
N ARG A 58 -15.96 3.03 -4.62
CA ARG A 58 -15.76 2.44 -3.30
C ARG A 58 -15.68 0.92 -3.32
N GLN A 59 -16.25 0.27 -4.33
CA GLN A 59 -16.19 -1.19 -4.48
C GLN A 59 -14.81 -1.71 -4.89
N GLN A 60 -13.91 -0.85 -5.39
CA GLN A 60 -12.56 -1.28 -5.73
C GLN A 60 -11.68 -1.35 -4.48
N PRO A 61 -11.20 -2.54 -4.07
CA PRO A 61 -10.49 -2.72 -2.81
C PRO A 61 -9.23 -1.86 -2.74
N PHE A 62 -8.93 -1.35 -1.54
CA PHE A 62 -7.63 -0.78 -1.25
C PHE A 62 -6.64 -1.88 -0.85
N THR A 63 -5.35 -1.58 -0.93
CA THR A 63 -4.29 -2.47 -0.42
C THR A 63 -3.88 -2.00 0.96
N LEU A 64 -3.84 -2.92 1.93
CA LEU A 64 -3.33 -2.65 3.26
C LEU A 64 -1.80 -2.70 3.21
N HIS A 65 -1.17 -1.56 3.41
CA HIS A 65 0.28 -1.45 3.53
C HIS A 65 0.69 -1.55 4.99
N LEU A 66 1.64 -2.42 5.27
CA LEU A 66 2.20 -2.66 6.60
C LEU A 66 3.69 -2.30 6.61
N HIS A 67 4.22 -2.06 7.80
CA HIS A 67 5.63 -1.73 7.99
C HIS A 67 6.52 -2.95 8.27
N ASN A 68 5.92 -4.11 8.59
CA ASN A 68 6.64 -5.34 8.88
C ASN A 68 5.82 -6.57 8.48
N LEU A 69 6.50 -7.71 8.31
CA LEU A 69 5.87 -8.99 7.95
C LEU A 69 5.08 -9.62 9.10
N ALA A 70 5.50 -9.40 10.35
CA ALA A 70 4.91 -10.03 11.52
C ALA A 70 3.43 -9.65 11.73
N ASP A 71 3.03 -8.46 11.29
CA ASP A 71 1.65 -7.98 11.37
C ASP A 71 0.72 -8.61 10.31
N ILE A 72 1.23 -9.28 9.27
CA ILE A 72 0.40 -9.82 8.18
C ILE A 72 -0.66 -10.79 8.71
N THR A 73 -0.28 -11.69 9.61
CA THR A 73 -1.17 -12.72 10.18
C THR A 73 -2.31 -12.15 11.02
N ARG A 74 -2.23 -10.87 11.40
CA ARG A 74 -3.33 -10.16 12.09
C ARG A 74 -4.47 -9.83 11.14
N TYR A 75 -4.17 -9.67 9.85
CA TYR A 75 -5.12 -9.23 8.82
C TYR A 75 -5.45 -10.31 7.78
N ALA A 76 -4.63 -11.35 7.68
CA ALA A 76 -4.80 -12.41 6.71
C ALA A 76 -4.58 -13.79 7.33
N HIS A 77 -5.33 -14.79 6.85
CA HIS A 77 -5.03 -16.19 7.13
C HIS A 77 -3.90 -16.66 6.20
N CYS A 78 -2.83 -17.17 6.78
CA CYS A 78 -1.65 -17.64 6.04
C CYS A 78 -1.39 -19.10 6.42
N ASP A 79 -1.41 -20.00 5.43
CA ASP A 79 -0.89 -21.36 5.58
C ASP A 79 0.64 -21.37 5.43
N ALA A 80 1.27 -22.54 5.57
CA ALA A 80 2.73 -22.64 5.50
C ALA A 80 3.29 -22.17 4.15
N GLY A 81 2.64 -22.55 3.04
CA GLY A 81 3.04 -22.09 1.71
C GLY A 81 2.88 -20.60 1.51
N ALA A 82 1.79 -20.00 2.02
CA ALA A 82 1.60 -18.55 1.96
C ALA A 82 2.66 -17.82 2.79
N MET A 83 3.04 -18.36 3.95
CA MET A 83 4.13 -17.80 4.77
C MET A 83 5.47 -17.85 4.03
N HIS A 84 5.81 -18.96 3.38
CA HIS A 84 7.00 -19.07 2.54
C HIS A 84 6.97 -18.03 1.40
N ALA A 85 5.84 -17.90 0.71
CA ALA A 85 5.68 -16.91 -0.35
C ALA A 85 5.80 -15.46 0.16
N ILE A 86 5.29 -15.18 1.36
CA ILE A 86 5.45 -13.87 2.02
C ILE A 86 6.94 -13.58 2.26
N GLU A 87 7.70 -14.52 2.79
CA GLU A 87 9.14 -14.36 3.07
C GLU A 87 9.98 -14.18 1.81
N VAL A 88 9.59 -14.84 0.71
CA VAL A 88 10.27 -14.71 -0.59
C VAL A 88 9.97 -13.37 -1.26
N LEU A 89 8.75 -12.85 -1.13
CA LEU A 89 8.27 -11.70 -1.91
C LEU A 89 8.28 -10.38 -1.14
N LEU A 90 8.27 -10.40 0.20
CA LEU A 90 8.13 -9.20 1.03
C LEU A 90 9.26 -9.11 2.07
N PRO A 91 9.74 -7.89 2.40
CA PRO A 91 9.41 -6.61 1.79
C PRO A 91 9.80 -6.52 0.31
N GLY A 92 9.01 -5.80 -0.50
CA GLY A 92 9.33 -5.65 -1.93
C GLY A 92 8.18 -5.24 -2.84
N PRO A 93 8.39 -5.32 -4.17
CA PRO A 93 7.50 -4.75 -5.19
C PRO A 93 6.27 -5.63 -5.48
N TYR A 94 5.76 -6.34 -4.48
CA TYR A 94 4.61 -7.23 -4.60
C TYR A 94 3.43 -6.80 -3.72
N THR A 95 2.23 -7.12 -4.19
CA THR A 95 0.98 -7.09 -3.42
C THR A 95 0.41 -8.50 -3.43
N LEU A 96 0.18 -9.04 -2.24
CA LEU A 96 -0.29 -10.42 -2.05
C LEU A 96 -1.78 -10.40 -1.71
N LEU A 97 -2.60 -11.09 -2.50
CA LEU A 97 -3.99 -11.35 -2.14
C LEU A 97 -4.04 -12.61 -1.29
N LEU A 98 -4.51 -12.46 -0.06
CA LEU A 98 -4.60 -13.52 0.93
C LEU A 98 -6.04 -13.63 1.44
N PRO A 99 -6.48 -14.79 1.96
CA PRO A 99 -7.78 -14.88 2.63
C PRO A 99 -7.80 -13.91 3.82
N ALA A 100 -8.80 -13.04 3.88
CA ALA A 100 -8.91 -12.03 4.93
C ALA A 100 -9.22 -12.67 6.28
N SER A 101 -8.57 -12.18 7.35
CA SER A 101 -8.95 -12.50 8.72
C SER A 101 -10.04 -11.53 9.22
N PRO A 102 -10.72 -11.83 10.34
CA PRO A 102 -11.62 -10.86 10.99
C PRO A 102 -10.97 -9.55 11.43
N GLY A 103 -9.63 -9.51 11.53
CA GLY A 103 -8.89 -8.29 11.86
C GLY A 103 -8.69 -7.34 10.68
N ALA A 104 -8.93 -7.81 9.44
CA ALA A 104 -8.78 -7.00 8.24
C ALA A 104 -9.74 -5.80 8.23
N PRO A 105 -9.26 -4.59 7.87
CA PRO A 105 -10.15 -3.45 7.70
C PRO A 105 -11.12 -3.70 6.54
N PRO A 106 -12.43 -3.44 6.69
CA PRO A 106 -13.42 -3.72 5.64
C PRO A 106 -13.11 -3.08 4.29
N SER A 107 -12.46 -1.91 4.30
CA SER A 107 -12.03 -1.17 3.10
C SER A 107 -10.97 -1.87 2.26
N ALA A 108 -10.24 -2.82 2.84
CA ALA A 108 -9.22 -3.61 2.17
C ALA A 108 -9.72 -5.02 1.80
N VAL A 109 -10.94 -5.40 2.19
CA VAL A 109 -11.51 -6.73 1.95
C VAL A 109 -12.44 -6.72 0.74
N PHE A 110 -12.22 -7.63 -0.20
CA PHE A 110 -13.08 -7.85 -1.35
C PHE A 110 -13.19 -9.34 -1.65
N GLU A 111 -14.40 -9.86 -1.78
CA GLU A 111 -14.68 -11.29 -2.01
C GLU A 111 -13.94 -12.23 -1.04
N GLY A 112 -13.85 -11.82 0.24
CA GLY A 112 -13.17 -12.59 1.29
C GLY A 112 -11.63 -12.54 1.23
N LYS A 113 -11.05 -11.71 0.35
CA LYS A 113 -9.60 -11.53 0.21
C LYS A 113 -9.17 -10.15 0.69
N VAL A 114 -7.95 -10.04 1.22
CA VAL A 114 -7.28 -8.79 1.54
C VAL A 114 -6.02 -8.65 0.70
N GLY A 115 -5.80 -7.47 0.13
CA GLY A 115 -4.53 -7.14 -0.53
C GLY A 115 -3.54 -6.62 0.50
N ILE A 116 -2.43 -7.32 0.71
CA ILE A 116 -1.36 -6.97 1.66
C ILE A 116 -0.11 -6.55 0.89
N ARG A 117 0.57 -5.52 1.40
CA ARG A 117 1.87 -5.07 0.88
C ARG A 117 2.78 -4.64 2.02
N VAL A 118 4.06 -5.00 1.93
CA VAL A 118 5.13 -4.47 2.79
C VAL A 118 6.18 -3.88 1.86
N PRO A 119 6.15 -2.56 1.62
CA PRO A 119 7.11 -1.88 0.74
C PRO A 119 8.55 -1.93 1.28
N ASP A 120 9.52 -2.18 0.40
CA ASP A 120 10.94 -2.07 0.73
C ASP A 120 11.45 -0.64 0.59
N HIS A 121 10.93 0.26 1.43
CA HIS A 121 11.30 1.68 1.41
C HIS A 121 11.55 2.21 2.83
N PRO A 122 12.58 3.06 3.07
CA PRO A 122 12.92 3.58 4.40
C PRO A 122 11.76 4.26 5.15
N PHE A 123 10.82 4.86 4.42
CA PHE A 123 9.57 5.37 4.98
C PHE A 123 8.80 4.31 5.78
N PHE A 124 8.67 3.09 5.25
CA PHE A 124 7.97 2.01 5.95
C PHE A 124 8.83 1.47 7.09
N ALA A 125 10.13 1.34 6.90
CA ALA A 125 11.02 0.80 7.92
C ALA A 125 11.18 1.71 9.16
N HIS A 126 11.11 3.04 8.99
CA HIS A 126 11.51 3.99 10.04
C HIS A 126 10.43 5.01 10.45
N ILE A 127 9.49 5.31 9.55
CA ILE A 127 8.51 6.38 9.76
C ILE A 127 7.13 5.80 10.07
N LEU A 128 6.67 4.84 9.26
CA LEU A 128 5.35 4.26 9.41
C LEU A 128 5.31 3.25 10.56
N LYS A 129 4.45 3.51 11.56
CA LYS A 129 4.30 2.64 12.75
C LYS A 129 2.97 1.88 12.80
N ARG A 130 2.08 2.13 11.85
CA ARG A 130 0.73 1.58 11.83
C ARG A 130 0.27 1.30 10.40
N PRO A 131 -0.66 0.36 10.19
CA PRO A 131 -1.18 0.05 8.86
C PRO A 131 -1.82 1.26 8.18
N VAL A 132 -1.70 1.33 6.87
CA VAL A 132 -2.40 2.32 6.04
C VAL A 132 -3.12 1.62 4.91
N PHE A 133 -4.35 2.03 4.61
CA PHE A 133 -4.92 1.68 3.31
C PHE A 133 -4.23 2.51 2.25
N ALA A 134 -3.99 1.95 1.08
CA ALA A 134 -3.38 2.71 -0.01
C ALA A 134 -3.77 2.20 -1.39
N THR A 135 -3.55 3.10 -2.36
CA THR A 135 -3.60 2.86 -3.80
C THR A 135 -2.59 3.81 -4.47
N SER A 136 -2.24 3.60 -5.73
CA SER A 136 -1.30 4.49 -6.45
C SER A 136 -1.80 5.93 -6.54
N VAL A 137 -0.93 6.92 -6.71
CA VAL A 137 -1.34 8.32 -6.94
C VAL A 137 -1.69 8.53 -8.41
N ASN A 138 -2.98 8.47 -8.76
CA ASN A 138 -3.52 8.69 -10.12
C ASN A 138 -5.03 8.92 -10.07
N ARG A 139 -5.63 9.53 -11.09
CA ARG A 139 -7.08 9.45 -11.27
C ARG A 139 -7.45 8.18 -12.01
N ARG A 140 -8.73 7.83 -12.00
CA ARG A 140 -9.25 6.64 -12.70
C ARG A 140 -8.79 6.64 -14.16
N ASN A 141 -8.23 5.51 -14.60
CA ASN A 141 -7.71 5.29 -15.96
C ASN A 141 -6.47 6.12 -16.37
N GLU A 142 -5.83 6.81 -15.43
CA GLU A 142 -4.56 7.51 -15.66
C GLU A 142 -3.37 6.71 -15.11
N PRO A 143 -2.15 6.86 -15.65
CA PRO A 143 -0.95 6.28 -15.07
C PRO A 143 -0.63 6.90 -13.69
N PRO A 144 0.08 6.18 -12.81
CA PRO A 144 0.62 6.75 -11.57
C PRO A 144 1.53 7.95 -11.81
N LEU A 145 1.29 9.02 -11.06
CA LEU A 145 2.20 10.17 -10.96
C LEU A 145 3.34 9.81 -10.02
N ASN A 146 4.57 10.13 -10.43
CA ASN A 146 5.78 9.93 -9.63
C ASN A 146 6.60 11.21 -9.44
N ASP A 147 6.29 12.26 -10.20
CA ASP A 147 6.87 13.59 -10.00
C ASP A 147 6.11 14.34 -8.91
N VAL A 148 6.82 14.89 -7.93
CA VAL A 148 6.22 15.54 -6.77
C VAL A 148 5.50 16.84 -7.16
N ALA A 149 6.01 17.59 -8.14
CA ALA A 149 5.36 18.82 -8.58
C ALA A 149 4.02 18.49 -9.27
N GLU A 150 4.00 17.49 -10.15
CA GLU A 150 2.76 17.00 -10.77
C GLU A 150 1.76 16.50 -9.72
N ILE A 151 2.22 15.80 -8.69
CA ILE A 151 1.35 15.32 -7.59
C ILE A 151 0.71 16.51 -6.84
N ILE A 152 1.50 17.54 -6.50
CA ILE A 152 1.01 18.74 -5.80
C ILE A 152 -0.06 19.45 -6.63
N GLU A 153 0.15 19.56 -7.95
CA GLU A 153 -0.80 20.19 -8.87
C GLU A 153 -2.08 19.36 -9.04
N ALA A 154 -1.97 18.03 -9.11
CA ALA A 154 -3.11 17.15 -9.36
C ALA A 154 -3.96 16.84 -8.12
N PHE A 155 -3.35 16.83 -6.93
CA PHE A 155 -3.95 16.42 -5.65
C PHE A 155 -3.90 17.53 -4.59
N THR A 156 -4.37 18.73 -4.94
CA THR A 156 -4.34 19.93 -4.07
C THR A 156 -5.17 19.82 -2.78
N GLU A 157 -6.05 18.83 -2.68
CA GLU A 157 -6.94 18.60 -1.54
C GLU A 157 -6.40 17.53 -0.57
N VAL A 158 -5.20 16.98 -0.79
CA VAL A 158 -4.57 16.09 0.20
C VAL A 158 -4.03 16.91 1.39
N ASP A 159 -3.96 16.31 2.57
CA ASP A 159 -3.48 17.00 3.78
C ASP A 159 -1.96 17.02 3.87
N LEU A 160 -1.32 15.88 3.56
CA LEU A 160 0.12 15.67 3.71
C LEU A 160 0.72 14.92 2.52
N ILE A 161 1.86 15.39 2.03
CA ILE A 161 2.69 14.74 1.02
C ILE A 161 4.07 14.50 1.63
N ILE A 162 4.44 13.23 1.75
CA ILE A 162 5.80 12.82 2.07
C ILE A 162 6.54 12.56 0.76
N THR A 163 7.72 13.14 0.59
CA THR A 163 8.55 12.98 -0.62
C THR A 163 9.69 11.99 -0.40
N GLY A 164 10.06 11.27 -1.45
CA GLY A 164 11.16 10.31 -1.48
C GLY A 164 11.35 9.70 -2.87
N ASP A 165 12.35 8.84 -3.01
CA ASP A 165 12.64 8.19 -4.27
C ASP A 165 11.66 7.04 -4.53
N VAL A 166 11.26 6.87 -5.80
CA VAL A 166 10.37 5.77 -6.24
C VAL A 166 10.90 5.18 -7.55
N ALA A 167 10.72 3.87 -7.75
CA ALA A 167 11.17 3.20 -8.97
C ALA A 167 10.35 3.56 -10.22
N GLY A 168 9.12 4.06 -10.03
CA GLY A 168 8.19 4.45 -11.08
C GLY A 168 7.41 3.29 -11.71
N VAL A 169 7.60 2.06 -11.25
CA VAL A 169 6.93 0.85 -11.76
C VAL A 169 5.98 0.30 -10.71
N SER A 170 4.71 0.12 -11.06
CA SER A 170 3.69 -0.42 -10.13
C SER A 170 4.04 -1.83 -9.65
N SER A 171 3.68 -2.16 -8.41
CA SER A 171 3.86 -3.50 -7.83
C SER A 171 3.22 -4.62 -8.68
N ALA A 172 3.81 -5.82 -8.68
CA ALA A 172 3.12 -7.01 -9.15
C ALA A 172 2.04 -7.45 -8.16
N VAL A 173 0.96 -8.07 -8.63
CA VAL A 173 -0.10 -8.61 -7.76
C VAL A 173 -0.16 -10.11 -7.94
N LEU A 174 0.01 -10.85 -6.84
CA LEU A 174 -0.13 -12.30 -6.81
C LEU A 174 -1.31 -12.68 -5.94
N ASP A 175 -2.13 -13.61 -6.43
CA ASP A 175 -3.19 -14.25 -5.67
C ASP A 175 -2.66 -15.54 -5.04
N LEU A 176 -2.56 -15.54 -3.72
CA LEU A 176 -2.07 -16.66 -2.91
C LEU A 176 -3.21 -17.49 -2.30
N THR A 177 -4.47 -17.21 -2.67
CA THR A 177 -5.64 -17.88 -2.08
C THR A 177 -5.87 -19.29 -2.59
N GLN A 178 -5.21 -19.68 -3.69
CA GLN A 178 -5.34 -20.98 -4.34
C GLN A 178 -4.01 -21.42 -4.91
N LYS A 179 -3.78 -22.74 -4.99
CA LYS A 179 -2.62 -23.32 -5.68
C LYS A 179 -3.03 -23.84 -7.07
N PRO A 180 -2.20 -23.66 -8.12
CA PRO A 180 -0.96 -22.86 -8.11
C PRO A 180 -1.26 -21.36 -7.91
N TYR A 181 -0.33 -20.65 -7.28
CA TYR A 181 -0.45 -19.20 -7.10
C TYR A 181 -0.55 -18.49 -8.44
N ARG A 182 -1.36 -17.43 -8.49
CA ARG A 182 -1.71 -16.77 -9.76
C ARG A 182 -1.18 -15.35 -9.81
N LEU A 183 -0.38 -15.04 -10.82
CA LEU A 183 -0.02 -13.66 -11.17
C LEU A 183 -1.24 -12.95 -11.79
N ILE A 184 -1.74 -11.92 -11.12
CA ILE A 184 -2.89 -11.13 -11.58
C ILE A 184 -2.44 -9.98 -12.49
N ARG A 185 -1.31 -9.33 -12.16
CA ARG A 185 -0.68 -8.29 -12.99
C ARG A 185 0.79 -8.12 -12.64
N GLY A 186 1.53 -7.49 -13.55
CA GLY A 186 2.96 -7.21 -13.39
C GLY A 186 3.83 -8.37 -13.90
N THR A 187 5.04 -8.46 -13.36
CA THR A 187 6.02 -9.50 -13.73
C THR A 187 6.49 -10.23 -12.49
N LEU A 188 6.78 -11.53 -12.65
CA LEU A 188 7.41 -12.35 -11.63
C LEU A 188 8.71 -12.91 -12.23
N PRO A 189 9.90 -12.50 -11.75
CA PRO A 189 11.17 -13.03 -12.24
C PRO A 189 11.24 -14.54 -12.09
N GLN A 190 11.94 -15.21 -13.01
CA GLN A 190 12.03 -16.67 -13.04
C GLN A 190 12.63 -17.25 -11.75
N GLU A 191 13.65 -16.60 -11.20
CA GLU A 191 14.29 -16.99 -9.93
C GLU A 191 13.30 -16.92 -8.77
N THR A 192 12.48 -15.87 -8.72
CA THR A 192 11.42 -15.72 -7.71
C THR A 192 10.35 -16.79 -7.88
N ALA A 193 9.92 -17.08 -9.11
CA ALA A 193 8.96 -18.16 -9.37
C ALA A 193 9.48 -19.52 -8.90
N GLN A 194 10.76 -19.83 -9.19
CA GLN A 194 11.41 -21.06 -8.74
C GLN A 194 11.52 -21.16 -7.21
N ALA A 195 11.74 -20.04 -6.52
CA ALA A 195 11.78 -20.01 -5.06
C ALA A 195 10.40 -20.30 -4.44
N LEU A 196 9.31 -19.86 -5.08
CA LEU A 196 7.94 -20.15 -4.64
C LEU A 196 7.56 -21.63 -4.80
N ASP A 197 8.17 -22.34 -5.76
CA ASP A 197 7.89 -23.76 -6.02
C ASP A 197 8.67 -24.71 -5.09
N GLN A 198 9.58 -24.21 -4.23
CA GLN A 198 10.46 -25.00 -3.36
C GLN A 198 9.91 -25.30 -1.96
N GLU A 199 8.58 -25.32 -1.80
CA GLU A 199 7.88 -25.58 -0.52
C GLU A 199 8.14 -26.98 0.07
#